data_AF-A0A7L3FVM2-F1
#
_entry.id   AF-A0A7L3FVM2-F1
#
_cell.length_a   1.000
_cell.length_b   1.000
_cell.length_c   1.000
_cell.angle_alpha   90.00
_cell.angle_beta   90.00
_cell.angle_gamma   90.00
#
_symmetry.space_group_name_H-M   'P 1'
#
loop_
_entity.id
_entity.type
_entity.pdbx_description
1 polymer ?
#
loop_
_entity_poly.entity_id
_entity_poly.type
_entity_poly.pdbx_seq_one_letter_code
_entity_poly.pdbx_strand_id
1 'polypeptide(L)'
;LTLLLGLRLALAAETPTCAPLVPVTFDNDTIPGILGHWTYIVGASKYPPHLEELKAVKYATFSFSPGSHEDELDVTETMRLNETCVVKNTSKIQILWHNSTLVH
;
A
#
# COMPACT_ATOMS: atom_id res chain seq x y z
N LEU A 1 -24.09 -28.80 -17.84
CA LEU A 1 -24.44 -28.71 -16.40
C LEU A 1 -23.45 -27.82 -15.62
N THR A 2 -22.14 -27.89 -15.88
CA THR A 2 -21.08 -27.08 -15.24
C THR A 2 -21.24 -25.55 -15.40
N LEU A 3 -21.72 -25.07 -16.55
CA LEU A 3 -21.93 -23.63 -16.80
C LEU A 3 -22.99 -22.99 -15.88
N LEU A 4 -24.02 -23.75 -15.51
CA LEU A 4 -25.11 -23.30 -14.63
C LEU A 4 -24.68 -23.23 -13.16
N LEU A 5 -23.68 -24.03 -12.75
CA LEU A 5 -23.12 -24.03 -11.39
C LEU A 5 -22.23 -22.80 -11.15
N GLY A 6 -21.42 -22.39 -12.13
CA GLY A 6 -20.58 -21.19 -12.03
C GLY A 6 -21.39 -19.89 -11.92
N LEU A 7 -22.52 -19.81 -12.60
CA LEU A 7 -23.41 -18.65 -12.54
C LEU A 7 -24.07 -18.48 -11.16
N ARG A 8 -24.47 -19.57 -10.51
CA ARG A 8 -25.04 -19.52 -9.16
C ARG A 8 -24.03 -19.07 -8.10
N LEU A 9 -22.76 -19.47 -8.24
CA LEU A 9 -21.69 -19.04 -7.34
C LEU A 9 -21.38 -17.55 -7.48
N ALA A 10 -21.43 -17.01 -8.71
CA ALA A 10 -21.27 -15.57 -8.94
C ALA A 10 -22.43 -14.73 -8.39
N LEU A 11 -23.66 -15.25 -8.43
CA LEU A 11 -24.86 -14.61 -7.87
C LEU A 11 -24.99 -14.76 -6.35
N ALA A 12 -24.31 -15.73 -5.75
CA ALA A 12 -24.28 -15.96 -4.30
C ALA A 12 -23.08 -15.29 -3.62
N ALA A 13 -22.22 -14.59 -4.37
CA ALA A 13 -21.18 -13.77 -3.78
C ALA A 13 -21.86 -12.60 -3.05
N GLU A 14 -21.78 -12.62 -1.72
CA GLU A 14 -22.17 -11.46 -0.91
C GLU A 14 -21.47 -10.21 -1.44
N THR A 15 -22.18 -9.08 -1.42
CA THR A 15 -21.56 -7.80 -1.75
C THR A 15 -20.33 -7.61 -0.88
N PRO A 16 -19.14 -7.33 -1.45
CA PRO A 16 -17.95 -7.13 -0.66
C PRO A 16 -18.23 -6.07 0.40
N THR A 17 -18.02 -6.42 1.66
CA THR A 17 -18.13 -5.43 2.74
C THR A 17 -16.95 -4.48 2.64
N CYS A 18 -17.10 -3.27 3.18
CA CYS A 18 -16.00 -2.32 3.28
C CYS A 18 -14.98 -2.71 4.36
N ALA A 19 -15.12 -3.85 5.04
CA ALA A 19 -14.08 -4.32 5.95
C ALA A 19 -12.85 -4.75 5.12
N PRO A 20 -11.63 -4.32 5.46
CA PRO A 20 -11.19 -3.73 6.74
C PRO A 20 -10.97 -2.19 6.72
N LEU A 21 -11.70 -1.40 5.93
CA LEU A 21 -11.46 0.05 5.73
C LEU A 21 -11.85 0.96 6.92
N VAL A 22 -11.84 0.43 8.15
CA VAL A 22 -12.01 1.22 9.37
C VAL A 22 -10.63 1.56 9.91
N PRO A 23 -10.27 2.84 10.10
CA PRO A 23 -8.99 3.20 10.70
C PRO A 23 -8.80 2.52 12.06
N VAL A 24 -7.61 1.99 12.27
CA VAL A 24 -7.21 1.39 13.55
C VAL A 24 -6.15 2.27 14.21
N THR A 25 -6.14 2.28 15.54
CA THR A 25 -5.11 2.99 16.29
C THR A 25 -3.78 2.25 16.14
N PHE A 26 -2.68 3.00 15.99
CA PHE A 26 -1.35 2.41 16.07
C PHE A 26 -1.12 1.93 17.50
N ASP A 27 -0.88 0.63 17.64
CA ASP A 27 -0.42 0.01 18.86
C ASP A 27 1.10 -0.19 18.82
N ASN A 28 1.64 -0.80 19.87
CA ASN A 28 3.08 -1.05 19.99
C ASN A 28 3.63 -1.99 18.91
N ASP A 29 2.76 -2.74 18.21
CA ASP A 29 3.15 -3.74 17.21
C ASP A 29 2.96 -3.23 15.77
N THR A 30 2.17 -2.17 15.58
CA THR A 30 1.82 -1.66 14.25
C THR A 30 3.04 -1.16 13.48
N ILE A 31 3.85 -0.27 14.07
CA ILE A 31 5.04 0.27 13.40
C ILE A 31 6.13 -0.81 13.22
N PRO A 32 6.48 -1.61 14.25
CA PRO A 32 7.40 -2.73 14.06
C PRO A 32 6.93 -3.72 12.97
N GLY A 33 5.63 -3.95 12.87
CA GLY A 33 5.03 -4.89 11.91
C GLY A 33 5.14 -4.45 10.44
N ILE A 34 5.35 -3.16 10.16
CA ILE A 34 5.52 -2.66 8.79
C ILE A 34 6.99 -2.50 8.38
N LEU A 35 7.95 -2.72 9.28
CA LEU A 35 9.37 -2.63 8.93
C LEU A 35 9.77 -3.74 7.95
N GLY A 36 10.80 -3.47 7.14
CA GLY A 36 11.36 -4.42 6.18
C GLY A 36 10.93 -4.15 4.75
N HIS A 37 10.95 -5.20 3.92
CA HIS A 37 10.83 -5.09 2.47
C HIS A 37 9.42 -5.40 1.98
N TRP A 38 8.85 -4.49 1.20
CA TRP A 38 7.52 -4.57 0.61
C TRP A 38 7.59 -4.54 -0.91
N THR A 39 6.73 -5.33 -1.55
CA THR A 39 6.53 -5.29 -3.01
C THR A 39 5.13 -4.78 -3.30
N TYR A 40 5.03 -3.75 -4.12
CA TYR A 40 3.76 -3.27 -4.62
C TYR A 40 3.13 -4.30 -5.55
N ILE A 41 1.88 -4.68 -5.26
CA ILE A 41 1.14 -5.67 -6.04
C ILE A 41 0.15 -5.00 -6.98
N VAL A 42 -0.73 -4.15 -6.44
CA VAL A 42 -1.80 -3.49 -7.18
C VAL A 42 -2.33 -2.28 -6.41
N GLY A 43 -3.01 -1.37 -7.11
CA GLY A 43 -3.66 -0.20 -6.56
C GLY A 43 -4.77 0.27 -7.48
N ALA A 44 -5.74 0.97 -6.90
CA ALA A 44 -6.86 1.56 -7.62
C ALA A 44 -7.18 2.92 -7.02
N SER A 45 -7.51 3.89 -7.86
CA SER A 45 -7.87 5.24 -7.40
C SER A 45 -8.95 5.84 -8.27
N LYS A 46 -9.84 6.62 -7.65
CA LYS A 46 -10.79 7.49 -8.34
C LYS A 46 -10.21 8.87 -8.65
N TYR A 47 -9.09 9.24 -8.02
CA TYR A 47 -8.44 10.53 -8.23
C TYR A 47 -7.56 10.46 -9.50
N PRO A 48 -7.84 11.25 -10.55
CA PRO A 48 -7.18 11.08 -11.84
C PRO A 48 -5.65 11.19 -11.80
N PRO A 49 -5.03 12.11 -11.04
CA PRO A 49 -3.57 12.15 -10.94
C PRO A 49 -2.94 10.85 -10.41
N HIS A 50 -3.48 10.27 -9.33
CA HIS A 50 -3.00 8.98 -8.83
C HIS A 50 -3.22 7.85 -9.85
N LEU A 51 -4.32 7.89 -10.62
CA LEU A 51 -4.57 6.88 -11.65
C LEU A 51 -3.47 6.88 -12.73
N GLU A 52 -2.99 8.06 -13.14
CA GLU A 52 -1.91 8.15 -14.13
C GLU A 52 -0.57 7.64 -13.56
N GLU A 53 -0.28 7.94 -12.29
CA GLU A 53 0.89 7.38 -11.58
C GLU A 53 0.84 5.84 -11.53
N LEU A 54 -0.30 5.28 -11.12
CA LEU A 54 -0.52 3.84 -11.03
C LEU A 54 -0.37 3.13 -12.39
N LYS A 55 -0.75 3.76 -13.51
CA LYS A 55 -0.54 3.19 -14.86
C LYS A 55 0.93 3.14 -15.26
N ALA A 56 1.72 4.11 -14.80
CA ALA A 56 3.15 4.20 -15.11
C ALA A 56 3.98 3.19 -14.30
N VAL A 57 3.58 2.86 -13.07
CA VAL A 57 4.29 1.87 -12.24
C VAL A 57 4.16 0.47 -12.85
N LYS A 58 5.29 -0.12 -13.27
CA LYS A 58 5.39 -1.52 -13.71
C LYS A 58 5.90 -2.46 -12.62
N TYR A 59 6.64 -1.92 -11.67
CA TYR A 59 7.17 -2.60 -10.50
C TYR A 59 7.53 -1.57 -9.45
N ALA A 60 7.31 -1.87 -8.18
CA ALA A 60 7.80 -1.04 -7.08
C ALA A 60 8.11 -1.89 -5.86
N THR A 61 9.19 -1.54 -5.19
CA THR A 61 9.60 -2.08 -3.91
C THR A 61 9.96 -0.97 -2.96
N PHE A 62 9.72 -1.22 -1.69
CA PHE A 62 9.97 -0.29 -0.60
C PHE A 62 10.70 -1.04 0.50
N SER A 63 11.71 -0.43 1.10
CA SER A 63 12.30 -0.90 2.35
C SER A 63 12.09 0.16 3.41
N PHE A 64 11.38 -0.20 4.48
CA PHE A 64 11.11 0.66 5.62
C PHE A 64 12.03 0.28 6.78
N SER A 65 12.72 1.27 7.32
CA SER A 65 13.56 1.16 8.51
C SER A 65 13.26 2.29 9.49
N PRO A 66 13.56 2.12 10.79
CA PRO A 66 13.49 3.23 11.75
C PRO A 66 14.33 4.41 11.27
N GLY A 67 13.78 5.63 11.36
CA GLY A 67 14.49 6.86 11.04
C GLY A 67 15.33 7.37 12.21
N SER A 68 15.77 8.63 12.13
CA SER A 68 16.56 9.25 13.20
C SER A 68 15.73 9.68 14.42
N HIS A 69 14.41 9.77 14.26
CA HIS A 69 13.44 10.14 15.30
C HIS A 69 12.42 9.01 15.51
N GLU A 70 11.82 8.94 16.69
CA GLU A 70 10.85 7.89 17.04
C GLU A 70 9.58 7.94 16.15
N ASP A 71 9.26 9.11 15.63
CA ASP A 71 8.13 9.38 14.75
C ASP A 71 8.52 9.40 13.26
N GLU A 72 9.63 8.74 12.90
CA GLU A 72 10.13 8.74 11.53
C GLU A 72 10.53 7.35 11.05
N LEU A 73 10.26 7.08 9.76
CA LEU A 73 10.78 5.93 9.04
C LEU A 73 11.62 6.42 7.86
N ASP A 74 12.80 5.83 7.69
CA ASP A 74 13.57 5.98 6.46
C ASP A 74 13.05 4.99 5.41
N VAL A 75 12.95 5.47 4.17
CA VAL A 75 12.40 4.71 3.05
C VAL A 75 13.38 4.67 1.89
N THR A 76 13.67 3.45 1.44
CA THR A 76 14.28 3.22 0.13
C THR A 76 13.23 2.70 -0.84
N GLU A 77 12.98 3.45 -1.90
CA GLU A 77 12.05 3.11 -2.98
C GLU A 77 12.85 2.67 -4.21
N THR A 78 12.48 1.55 -4.82
CA THR A 78 12.98 1.14 -6.13
C THR A 78 11.80 0.83 -7.02
N MET A 79 11.64 1.61 -8.09
CA MET A 79 10.49 1.57 -8.96
C MET A 79 10.90 1.44 -10.41
N ARG A 80 10.14 0.67 -11.18
CA ARG A 80 10.14 0.73 -12.64
C ARG A 80 8.95 1.57 -13.08
N LEU A 81 9.21 2.79 -13.53
CA LEU A 81 8.22 3.68 -14.12
C LEU A 81 8.35 3.59 -15.64
N ASN A 82 7.37 2.96 -16.28
CA ASN A 82 7.44 2.55 -17.68
C ASN A 82 8.68 1.68 -17.94
N GLU A 83 9.64 2.19 -18.71
CA GLU A 83 10.89 1.49 -19.05
C GLU A 83 12.09 1.98 -18.24
N THR A 84 11.88 2.89 -17.27
CA THR A 84 12.94 3.50 -16.49
C THR A 84 12.94 2.99 -15.06
N CYS A 85 14.12 2.58 -14.57
CA CYS A 85 14.33 2.29 -13.17
C CYS A 85 14.66 3.59 -12.41
N VAL A 86 13.92 3.87 -11.34
CA VAL A 86 14.09 5.02 -10.46
C VAL A 86 14.34 4.50 -9.05
N VAL A 87 15.41 4.96 -8.42
CA VAL A 87 15.75 4.62 -7.04
C VAL A 87 15.75 5.91 -6.22
N LYS A 88 15.05 5.91 -5.09
CA LYS A 88 15.05 6.99 -4.10
C LYS A 88 15.46 6.42 -2.75
N ASN A 89 16.52 6.96 -2.17
CA ASN A 89 17.09 6.50 -0.89
C ASN A 89 17.09 7.58 0.19
N THR A 90 16.43 8.70 -0.06
CA THR A 90 16.32 9.84 0.86
C THR A 90 14.87 10.13 1.25
N SER A 91 13.96 9.20 0.98
CA SER A 91 12.55 9.39 1.32
C SER A 91 12.32 9.06 2.79
N LYS A 92 11.36 9.76 3.40
CA LYS A 92 11.02 9.64 4.82
C LYS A 92 9.51 9.57 4.97
N ILE A 93 9.06 8.80 5.95
CA ILE A 93 7.66 8.77 6.37
C ILE A 93 7.59 9.30 7.80
N GLN A 94 6.69 10.25 8.04
CA GLN A 94 6.37 10.78 9.36
C GLN A 94 5.22 9.99 9.99
N ILE A 95 5.36 9.64 11.27
CA ILE A 95 4.40 8.87 12.05
C ILE A 95 3.64 9.83 12.96
N LEU A 96 2.40 10.13 12.60
CA LEU A 96 1.51 10.96 13.40
C LEU A 96 0.75 10.08 14.40
N TRP A 97 1.39 9.73 15.51
CA TRP A 97 0.87 8.83 16.55
C TRP A 97 -0.55 9.16 17.00
N HIS A 98 -0.82 10.44 17.30
CA HIS A 98 -2.12 10.90 17.78
C HIS A 98 -3.31 10.62 16.84
N ASN A 99 -3.06 10.53 15.53
CA ASN A 99 -4.08 10.29 14.50
C ASN A 99 -3.88 8.96 13.76
N SER A 100 -2.93 8.13 14.20
CA SER A 100 -2.61 6.84 13.56
C SER A 100 -2.44 6.98 12.04
N THR A 101 -1.66 7.98 11.63
CA THR A 101 -1.47 8.37 10.23
C THR A 101 0.01 8.32 9.87
N LEU A 102 0.32 7.79 8.69
CA LEU A 102 1.64 7.86 8.07
C LEU A 102 1.60 8.90 6.94
N VAL A 103 2.61 9.76 6.87
CA VAL A 103 2.72 10.81 5.84
C VAL A 103 4.06 10.66 5.13
N HIS A 104 4.02 10.58 3.80
CA HIS A 104 5.18 10.46 2.92
C HIS A 104 5.38 11.76 2.12
#